data_AF-A0A3B9UQ15-F1
#
_entry.id   AF-A0A3B9UQ15-F1
#
_cell.length_a   1.000
_cell.length_b   1.000
_cell.length_c   1.000
_cell.angle_alpha   90.00
_cell.angle_beta   90.00
_cell.angle_gamma   90.00
#
_symmetry.space_group_name_H-M   'P 1'
#
loop_
_entity.id
_entity.type
_entity.pdbx_description
1 polymer ?
#
loop_
_entity_poly.entity_id
_entity_poly.type
_entity_poly.pdbx_seq_one_letter_code
_entity_poly.pdbx_strand_id
1 'polypeptide(L)'
;MNMPLFQLIENSQKGDKIALLLIIEKFSPSIKKFSRKLSYDGADTDLIISFIKTIKELKLTDLNLENEGTLVNYLYNSIKFKYIDLMRKYLKMLKRETELNLEIIE
;
A
#
# COMPACT_ATOMS: atom_id res chain seq x y z
N MET A 1 13.40 9.86 -19.74
CA MET A 1 14.59 9.68 -18.88
C MET A 1 14.18 8.71 -17.78
N ASN A 2 14.77 7.51 -17.71
CA ASN A 2 14.38 6.50 -16.71
C ASN A 2 15.21 6.76 -15.45
N MET A 3 14.60 7.34 -14.41
CA MET A 3 15.28 7.64 -13.14
C MET A 3 15.24 6.39 -12.24
N PRO A 4 16.36 6.02 -11.58
CA PRO A 4 16.38 4.89 -10.64
C PRO A 4 15.36 5.09 -9.51
N LEU A 5 14.74 4.00 -9.04
CA LEU A 5 13.72 4.06 -8.00
C LEU A 5 14.25 4.71 -6.70
N PHE A 6 15.51 4.47 -6.37
CA PHE A 6 16.18 5.11 -5.23
C PHE A 6 16.12 6.64 -5.31
N GLN A 7 16.47 7.21 -6.47
CA GLN A 7 16.49 8.66 -6.67
C GLN A 7 15.08 9.24 -6.66
N LEU A 8 14.10 8.51 -7.21
CA LEU A 8 12.70 8.92 -7.13
C LEU A 8 12.24 8.99 -5.66
N ILE A 9 12.63 8.02 -4.83
CA ILE A 9 12.27 8.04 -3.41
C ILE A 9 12.93 9.23 -2.72
N GLU A 10 14.24 9.44 -2.88
CA GLU A 10 14.92 10.61 -2.30
C GLU A 10 14.26 11.93 -2.69
N ASN A 11 13.97 12.11 -3.97
CA ASN A 11 13.35 13.34 -4.47
C ASN A 11 11.94 13.49 -3.88
N SER A 12 11.16 12.42 -3.82
CA SER A 12 9.82 12.44 -3.23
C SER A 12 9.84 12.80 -1.74
N GLN A 13 10.84 12.31 -1.00
CA GLN A 13 11.05 12.63 0.42
C GLN A 13 11.46 14.09 0.63
N LYS A 14 12.13 14.70 -0.36
CA LYS A 14 12.45 16.14 -0.42
C LYS A 14 11.27 17.01 -0.89
N GLY A 15 10.11 16.42 -1.16
CA GLY A 15 8.89 17.14 -1.54
C GLY A 15 8.59 17.18 -3.04
N ASP A 16 9.35 16.47 -3.88
CA ASP A 16 9.07 16.34 -5.30
C ASP A 16 7.81 15.49 -5.54
N LYS A 17 6.72 16.17 -5.92
CA LYS A 17 5.43 15.54 -6.18
C LYS A 17 5.43 14.71 -7.45
N ILE A 18 6.23 15.05 -8.46
CA ILE A 18 6.35 14.28 -9.70
C ILE A 18 7.08 12.97 -9.42
N ALA A 19 8.14 13.01 -8.61
CA ALA A 19 8.83 11.80 -8.19
C ALA A 19 7.90 10.86 -7.42
N LEU A 20 7.08 11.39 -6.50
CA LEU A 20 6.07 10.60 -5.78
C LEU A 20 5.04 9.97 -6.74
N LEU A 21 4.54 10.75 -7.69
CA LEU A 21 3.57 10.28 -8.69
C LEU A 21 4.15 9.13 -9.52
N LEU A 22 5.38 9.26 -10.01
CA LEU A 22 6.06 8.21 -10.78
C LEU A 22 6.23 6.92 -9.99
N ILE A 23 6.51 6.99 -8.67
CA ILE A 23 6.56 5.81 -7.81
C ILE A 23 5.17 5.18 -7.71
N ILE A 24 4.12 5.96 -7.46
CA ILE A 24 2.74 5.46 -7.37
C ILE A 24 2.33 4.78 -8.68
N GLU A 25 2.63 5.39 -9.83
CA GLU A 25 2.33 4.83 -11.16
C GLU A 25 3.06 3.50 -11.39
N LYS A 26 4.35 3.42 -11.03
CA LYS A 26 5.16 2.19 -11.13
C LYS A 26 4.54 1.03 -10.35
N PHE A 27 3.97 1.31 -9.17
CA PHE A 27 3.33 0.29 -8.31
C PHE A 27 1.81 0.17 -8.51
N SER A 28 1.22 0.97 -9.40
CA SER A 28 -0.22 0.97 -9.67
C SER A 28 -0.80 -0.39 -10.06
N PRO A 29 -0.11 -1.29 -10.79
CA PRO A 29 -0.65 -2.62 -11.07
C PRO A 29 -0.84 -3.44 -9.78
N SER A 30 0.07 -3.31 -8.80
CA SER A 30 -0.03 -4.00 -7.51
C SER A 30 -1.14 -3.40 -6.65
N ILE A 31 -1.24 -2.07 -6.58
CA ILE A 31 -2.31 -1.36 -5.86
C ILE A 31 -3.68 -1.77 -6.41
N LYS A 32 -3.86 -1.71 -7.74
CA LYS A 32 -5.11 -2.10 -8.41
C LYS A 32 -5.44 -3.58 -8.18
N LYS A 33 -4.44 -4.46 -8.24
CA LYS A 33 -4.61 -5.89 -7.95
C LYS A 33 -5.15 -6.13 -6.55
N PHE A 34 -4.62 -5.45 -5.53
CA PHE A 34 -5.05 -5.64 -4.15
C PHE A 34 -6.35 -4.92 -3.81
N SER A 35 -6.59 -3.73 -4.34
CA SER A 35 -7.87 -3.00 -4.19
C SER A 35 -9.04 -3.83 -4.75
N ARG A 36 -8.89 -4.41 -5.95
CA ARG A 36 -9.89 -5.34 -6.53
C ARG A 36 -10.16 -6.59 -5.70
N LYS A 37 -9.23 -7.00 -4.83
CA LYS A 37 -9.44 -8.12 -3.92
C LYS A 37 -10.17 -7.71 -2.65
N LEU A 38 -10.00 -6.46 -2.22
CA LEU A 38 -10.69 -5.91 -1.05
C LEU A 38 -12.15 -5.59 -1.37
N SER A 39 -12.44 -5.18 -2.60
CA SER A 39 -13.80 -5.00 -3.14
C SER A 39 -14.72 -4.07 -2.34
N TYR A 40 -14.17 -3.21 -1.47
CA TYR A 40 -14.89 -2.13 -0.81
C TYR A 40 -14.52 -0.78 -1.43
N ASP A 41 -15.41 0.20 -1.31
CA ASP A 41 -15.21 1.54 -1.86
C ASP A 41 -14.05 2.29 -1.17
N GLY A 42 -13.17 2.91 -1.96
CA GLY A 42 -11.96 3.58 -1.45
C GLY A 42 -10.78 2.66 -1.08
N ALA A 43 -10.87 1.35 -1.33
CA ALA A 43 -9.77 0.40 -1.05
C ALA A 43 -8.45 0.74 -1.77
N ASP A 44 -8.53 1.35 -2.95
CA ASP A 44 -7.36 1.85 -3.67
C ASP A 44 -6.73 3.05 -2.97
N THR A 45 -7.56 3.97 -2.49
CA THR A 45 -7.15 5.19 -1.76
C THR A 45 -6.46 4.82 -0.46
N ASP A 46 -7.01 3.87 0.31
CA ASP A 46 -6.39 3.38 1.55
C ASP A 46 -5.00 2.76 1.31
N LEU A 47 -4.86 1.99 0.22
CA LEU A 47 -3.57 1.41 -0.16
C LEU A 47 -2.59 2.50 -0.59
N ILE A 48 -3.02 3.49 -1.39
CA ILE A 48 -2.18 4.62 -1.83
C ILE A 48 -1.71 5.45 -0.64
N ILE A 49 -2.61 5.80 0.29
CA ILE A 49 -2.26 6.57 1.50
C ILE A 49 -1.21 5.82 2.32
N SER A 50 -1.42 4.53 2.56
CA SER A 50 -0.44 3.71 3.29
C SER A 50 0.89 3.62 2.54
N PHE A 51 0.87 3.54 1.21
CA PHE A 51 2.06 3.44 0.40
C PHE A 51 2.88 4.74 0.41
N ILE A 52 2.21 5.90 0.31
CA ILE A 52 2.84 7.22 0.45
C ILE A 52 3.49 7.35 1.83
N LYS A 53 2.81 6.89 2.88
CA LYS A 53 3.37 6.89 4.24
C LYS A 53 4.63 6.03 4.32
N THR A 54 4.61 4.83 3.76
CA THR A 54 5.81 3.98 3.68
C THR A 54 6.96 4.67 2.96
N ILE A 55 6.72 5.31 1.81
CA ILE A 55 7.76 6.04 1.06
C ILE A 55 8.36 7.17 1.90
N LYS A 56 7.53 7.93 2.62
CA LYS A 56 7.98 9.03 3.47
C LYS A 56 8.80 8.58 4.69
N GLU A 57 8.43 7.46 5.29
CA GLU A 57 9.07 6.92 6.50
C GLU A 57 10.27 6.01 6.19
N LEU A 58 10.45 5.63 4.92
CA LEU A 58 11.53 4.76 4.49
C LEU A 58 12.91 5.39 4.72
N LYS A 59 13.70 4.77 5.58
CA LYS A 59 15.12 5.12 5.75
C LYS A 59 15.94 4.36 4.73
N LEU A 60 16.36 5.06 3.67
CA LEU A 60 17.20 4.49 2.62
C LEU A 60 18.57 4.00 3.14
N THR A 61 19.03 4.53 4.26
CA THR A 61 20.26 4.12 4.96
C THR A 61 20.15 2.77 5.69
N ASP A 62 18.95 2.38 6.11
CA ASP A 62 18.72 1.20 6.95
C ASP A 62 18.52 -0.07 6.12
N LEU A 63 18.23 0.12 4.84
CA LEU A 63 18.18 -0.97 3.88
C LEU A 63 19.60 -1.18 3.36
N ASN A 64 20.17 -2.38 3.55
CA ASN A 64 21.28 -2.87 2.72
C ASN A 64 20.77 -2.99 1.28
N LEU A 65 20.58 -1.85 0.61
CA LEU A 65 20.13 -1.72 -0.77
C LEU A 65 21.31 -2.08 -1.67
N GLU A 66 21.70 -3.35 -1.62
CA GLU A 66 22.73 -3.89 -2.50
C GLU A 66 22.27 -3.84 -3.97
N ASN A 67 20.96 -3.75 -4.22
CA ASN A 67 20.41 -3.52 -5.55
C ASN A 67 18.95 -2.97 -5.53
N GLU A 68 18.51 -2.46 -6.68
CA GLU A 68 17.16 -1.92 -6.90
C GLU A 68 16.04 -2.95 -6.70
N GLY A 69 16.32 -4.25 -6.91
CA GLY A 69 15.36 -5.34 -6.72
C GLY A 69 14.90 -5.49 -5.27
N THR A 70 15.80 -5.31 -4.30
CA THR A 70 15.47 -5.31 -2.87
C THR A 70 14.48 -4.19 -2.53
N LEU A 71 14.69 -2.99 -3.08
CA LEU A 71 13.81 -1.84 -2.87
C LEU A 71 12.43 -2.06 -3.49
N VAL A 72 12.39 -2.61 -4.71
CA VAL A 72 11.13 -2.98 -5.38
C VAL A 72 10.36 -3.99 -4.54
N ASN A 73 11.02 -5.04 -4.05
CA ASN A 73 10.40 -6.07 -3.24
C ASN A 73 9.90 -5.52 -1.90
N TYR A 74 10.66 -4.63 -1.25
CA TYR A 74 10.25 -3.97 -0.01
C TYR A 74 8.93 -3.19 -0.21
N LEU A 75 8.89 -2.32 -1.23
CA LEU A 75 7.70 -1.52 -1.55
C LEU A 75 6.51 -2.37 -1.99
N TYR A 76 6.74 -3.46 -2.74
CA TYR A 76 5.67 -4.41 -3.06
C TYR A 76 5.11 -5.07 -1.79
N ASN A 77 5.97 -5.50 -0.88
CA ASN A 77 5.56 -6.15 0.36
C ASN A 77 4.82 -5.20 1.30
N SER A 78 5.16 -3.90 1.34
CA SER A 78 4.40 -2.93 2.15
C SER A 78 2.95 -2.82 1.70
N ILE A 79 2.70 -2.77 0.38
CA ILE A 79 1.34 -2.79 -0.19
C ILE A 79 0.64 -4.10 0.15
N LYS A 80 1.32 -5.25 -0.04
CA LYS A 80 0.76 -6.58 0.25
C LYS A 80 0.37 -6.73 1.73
N PHE A 81 1.23 -6.28 2.65
CA PHE A 81 0.94 -6.37 4.08
C PHE A 81 -0.20 -5.45 4.48
N LYS A 82 -0.27 -4.23 3.93
CA LYS A 82 -1.41 -3.36 4.15
C LYS A 82 -2.72 -3.98 3.64
N TYR A 83 -2.69 -4.59 2.46
CA TYR A 83 -3.81 -5.36 1.93
C TYR A 83 -4.27 -6.46 2.89
N ILE A 84 -3.34 -7.25 3.45
CA ILE A 84 -3.67 -8.32 4.41
C ILE A 84 -4.30 -7.74 5.68
N ASP A 85 -3.78 -6.63 6.20
CA ASP A 85 -4.35 -5.92 7.36
C ASP A 85 -5.80 -5.47 7.08
N LEU A 86 -6.04 -4.82 5.94
CA LEU A 86 -7.36 -4.35 5.53
C LEU A 86 -8.34 -5.50 5.32
N MET A 87 -7.91 -6.58 4.67
CA MET A 87 -8.74 -7.78 4.45
C MET A 87 -9.17 -8.41 5.77
N ARG A 88 -8.26 -8.53 6.75
CA ARG A 88 -8.58 -9.05 8.09
C ARG A 88 -9.60 -8.17 8.80
N LYS A 89 -9.48 -6.84 8.69
CA LYS A 89 -10.44 -5.89 9.28
C LYS A 89 -11.82 -6.01 8.63
N TYR A 90 -11.86 -6.08 7.31
CA TYR A 90 -13.10 -6.26 6.54
C TYR A 90 -13.81 -7.56 6.92
N LEU A 91 -13.11 -8.70 6.94
CA LEU A 91 -13.68 -9.99 7.34
C LEU A 91 -14.20 -9.98 8.79
N LYS A 92 -13.50 -9.29 9.70
CA LYS A 92 -13.94 -9.14 11.10
C LYS A 92 -15.21 -8.30 11.21
N MET A 93 -15.35 -7.26 10.39
CA MET A 93 -16.56 -6.43 10.33
C MET A 93 -17.76 -7.23 9.82
N LEU A 94 -17.60 -7.93 8.68
CA LEU A 94 -18.64 -8.80 8.14
C LEU A 94 -19.11 -9.84 9.15
N LYS A 95 -18.18 -10.50 9.87
CA LYS A 95 -18.54 -11.49 10.88
C LYS A 95 -19.42 -10.90 11.98
N ARG A 96 -19.12 -9.69 12.46
CA ARG A 96 -19.91 -9.00 13.49
C ARG A 96 -21.29 -8.58 12.99
N GLU A 97 -21.39 -8.14 11.74
CA GLU A 97 -22.68 -7.81 11.11
C GLU A 97 -23.56 -9.05 10.97
N THR A 98 -22.98 -10.21 10.62
CA THR A 98 -23.72 -11.47 10.52
C THR A 98 -24.09 -12.06 11.88
N GLU A 99 -23.32 -11.79 12.94
CA GLU A 99 -23.64 -12.23 14.31
C GLU A 99 -24.83 -11.45 14.92
N LEU A 100 -25.25 -10.32 14.32
CA LEU A 100 -26.24 -9.39 14.87
C LEU A 100 -27.72 -9.64 14.50
N ASN A 101 -28.12 -10.82 14.02
CA ASN A 101 -29.51 -11.10 13.61
C ASN A 101 -30.02 -12.51 13.96
N LEU A 102 -29.88 -12.96 15.22
CA LEU A 102 -30.61 -14.16 15.71
C LEU A 102 -31.33 -13.96 17.05
N GLU A 103 -31.17 -12.81 17.71
CA GLU A 103 -31.84 -12.50 18.99
C GLU A 103 -32.90 -11.40 18.89
N ILE A 104 -33.26 -10.96 17.68
CA ILE A 104 -34.27 -9.88 17.45
C ILE A 104 -35.59 -10.42 16.87
N ILE A 105 -35.74 -11.73 16.67
CA ILE A 105 -37.04 -12.32 16.29
C ILE A 105 -37.44 -13.37 17.33
N GLU A 106 -38.31 -12.90 18.25
CA GLU A 106 -39.23 -13.61 19.16
C GLU A 106 -38.66 -14.49 20.28
#